data_AF-A0A7V4WEV5-F1
#
_entry.id   AF-A0A7V4WEV5-F1
#
_cell.length_a   1.000
_cell.length_b   1.000
_cell.length_c   1.000
_cell.angle_alpha   90.00
_cell.angle_beta   90.00
_cell.angle_gamma   90.00
#
_symmetry.space_group_name_H-M   'P 1'
#
loop_
_entity.id
_entity.type
_entity.pdbx_description
1 polymer ?
#
loop_
_entity_poly.entity_id
_entity_poly.type
_entity_poly.pdbx_seq_one_letter_code
_entity_poly.pdbx_strand_id
1 'polypeptide(L)'
;LSKMGAKVDEVIAYETLLDLNKKEELINLLQESKIDAVTFTSSSTVSNFISLLDSKDSRKLLKNIVTASIGPITSKTARSLDIEPEIEAKEFTIQGLVDALLAYYESKNP
;
A
#
# COMPACT_ATOMS: atom_id res chain seq x y z
N LEU A 1 -8.34 -17.91 13.42
CA LEU A 1 -8.07 -17.20 14.70
C LEU A 1 -9.26 -16.34 15.18
N SER A 2 -10.09 -15.77 14.31
CA SER A 2 -11.35 -15.08 14.71
C SER A 2 -12.50 -15.99 15.16
N LYS A 3 -12.31 -17.33 15.19
CA LYS A 3 -13.31 -18.30 15.66
C LYS A 3 -13.09 -18.75 17.12
N MET A 4 -12.14 -18.16 17.83
CA MET A 4 -11.77 -18.53 19.21
C MET A 4 -11.98 -17.41 20.25
N GLY A 5 -12.79 -16.39 19.94
CA GLY A 5 -13.10 -15.33 20.91
C GLY A 5 -11.97 -14.31 21.15
N ALA A 6 -10.92 -14.31 20.32
CA ALA A 6 -9.90 -13.28 20.35
C ALA A 6 -10.39 -12.03 19.59
N LYS A 7 -10.39 -10.88 20.27
CA LYS A 7 -10.46 -9.56 19.65
C LYS A 7 -9.11 -9.33 18.97
N VAL A 8 -9.07 -9.35 17.64
CA VAL A 8 -7.86 -9.09 16.86
C VAL A 8 -7.85 -7.61 16.54
N ASP A 9 -7.17 -6.83 17.36
CA ASP A 9 -6.81 -5.43 17.07
C ASP A 9 -5.50 -5.45 16.27
N GLU A 10 -5.55 -5.12 14.98
CA GLU A 10 -4.33 -5.02 14.15
C GLU A 10 -3.57 -3.74 14.50
N VAL A 11 -2.43 -3.93 15.18
CA VAL A 11 -1.51 -2.90 15.66
C VAL A 11 -0.69 -2.33 14.49
N ILE A 12 -0.58 -1.00 14.46
CA ILE A 12 0.27 -0.21 13.55
C ILE A 12 1.73 -0.70 13.69
N ALA A 13 2.33 -1.24 12.64
CA ALA A 13 3.68 -1.83 12.72
C ALA A 13 4.82 -0.81 12.91
N TYR A 14 4.54 0.49 12.85
CA TYR A 14 5.39 1.56 13.39
C TYR A 14 4.58 2.86 13.45
N GLU A 15 4.34 3.36 14.66
CA GLU A 15 3.99 4.75 14.89
C GLU A 15 5.22 5.42 15.49
N THR A 16 5.86 6.33 14.77
CA THR A 16 6.69 7.35 15.41
C THR A 16 5.93 8.66 15.35
N LEU A 17 4.97 8.75 16.26
CA LEU A 17 4.11 9.89 16.59
C LEU A 17 3.20 10.34 15.43
N LEU A 18 1.94 10.63 15.78
CA LEU A 18 1.05 11.55 15.06
C LEU A 18 1.74 12.92 14.92
N ASP A 19 2.72 12.99 14.04
CA ASP A 19 3.33 14.21 13.59
C ASP A 19 2.62 14.59 12.30
N LEU A 20 1.73 15.59 12.38
CA LEU A 20 1.03 16.13 11.21
C LEU A 20 2.03 16.50 10.10
N ASN A 21 3.26 16.86 10.47
CA ASN A 21 4.34 17.14 9.53
C ASN A 21 4.70 15.92 8.66
N LYS A 22 4.64 14.69 9.19
CA LYS A 22 4.95 13.48 8.42
C LYS A 22 3.85 13.11 7.44
N LYS A 23 2.59 13.39 7.79
CA LYS A 23 1.47 13.24 6.84
C LYS A 23 1.65 14.22 5.68
N GLU A 24 1.93 15.49 5.99
CA GLU A 24 2.19 16.51 4.96
C GLU A 24 3.43 16.17 4.12
N GLU A 25 4.52 15.71 4.75
CA GLU A 25 5.72 15.25 4.05
C GLU A 25 5.41 14.08 3.10
N LEU A 26 4.66 13.06 3.56
CA LEU A 26 4.24 11.96 2.70
C LEU A 26 3.39 12.47 1.54
N ILE A 27 2.41 13.34 1.79
CA ILE A 27 1.58 13.93 0.73
C ILE A 27 2.45 14.69 -0.27
N ASN A 28 3.41 15.48 0.20
CA ASN A 28 4.34 16.21 -0.66
C ASN A 28 5.20 15.26 -1.50
N LEU A 29 5.74 14.19 -0.91
CA LEU A 29 6.51 13.18 -1.64
C LEU A 29 5.69 12.49 -2.73
N LEU A 30 4.42 12.18 -2.43
CA LEU A 30 3.48 11.61 -3.41
C LEU A 30 3.14 12.63 -4.52
N GLN A 31 2.88 13.89 -4.17
CA GLN A 31 2.56 14.96 -5.13
C GLN A 31 3.74 15.33 -6.03
N GLU A 32 4.93 15.40 -5.46
CA GLU A 32 6.19 15.66 -6.18
C GLU A 32 6.67 14.45 -6.99
N SER A 33 5.93 13.33 -6.95
CA SER A 33 6.28 12.08 -7.65
C SER A 33 7.69 11.60 -7.32
N LYS A 34 8.13 11.79 -6.06
CA LYS A 34 9.42 11.31 -5.53
C LYS A 34 9.37 9.86 -5.04
N ILE A 35 8.19 9.24 -5.12
CA ILE A 35 7.95 7.85 -4.77
C ILE A 35 7.57 7.12 -6.05
N ASP A 36 8.39 6.16 -6.46
CA ASP A 36 8.14 5.35 -7.66
C ASP A 36 7.05 4.31 -7.40
N ALA A 37 7.05 3.69 -6.22
CA ALA A 37 6.10 2.65 -5.85
C ALA A 37 5.65 2.69 -4.37
N VAL A 38 4.41 2.27 -4.14
CA VAL A 38 3.83 1.99 -2.82
C VAL A 38 3.44 0.52 -2.74
N THR A 39 3.92 -0.17 -1.71
CA THR A 39 3.68 -1.60 -1.50
C THR A 39 2.78 -1.86 -0.30
N PHE A 40 1.83 -2.78 -0.46
CA PHE A 40 0.93 -3.23 0.60
C PHE A 40 1.16 -4.70 0.93
N THR A 41 1.58 -4.97 2.16
CA THR A 41 1.91 -6.32 2.65
C THR A 41 0.77 -6.95 3.47
N SER A 42 -0.31 -6.21 3.71
CA SER A 42 -1.52 -6.72 4.35
C SER A 42 -2.72 -5.84 4.00
N SER A 43 -3.93 -6.38 4.18
CA SER A 43 -5.16 -5.58 4.06
C SER A 43 -5.20 -4.39 5.04
N SER A 44 -4.66 -4.52 6.26
CA SER A 44 -4.56 -3.41 7.21
C SER A 44 -3.70 -2.28 6.69
N THR A 45 -2.58 -2.58 6.03
CA THR A 45 -1.70 -1.53 5.49
C THR A 45 -2.44 -0.68 4.45
N VAL A 46 -3.31 -1.29 3.64
CA VAL A 46 -4.17 -0.56 2.69
C VAL A 46 -5.14 0.35 3.44
N SER A 47 -5.94 -0.22 4.36
CA SER A 47 -6.97 0.55 5.09
C SER A 47 -6.37 1.70 5.90
N ASN A 48 -5.22 1.48 6.54
CA ASN A 48 -4.52 2.48 7.32
C ASN A 48 -3.94 3.59 6.43
N PHE A 49 -3.34 3.24 5.29
CA PHE A 49 -2.79 4.21 4.34
C PHE A 49 -3.87 5.14 3.77
N ILE A 50 -5.02 4.56 3.39
CA ILE A 50 -6.15 5.33 2.85
C ILE A 50 -6.75 6.24 3.93
N SER A 51 -6.86 5.74 5.16
CA SER A 51 -7.33 6.55 6.29
C SER A 51 -6.38 7.71 6.60
N LEU A 52 -5.06 7.49 6.49
CA LEU A 52 -4.04 8.51 6.70
C LEU A 52 -4.14 9.64 5.65
N LEU A 53 -4.30 9.29 4.38
CA LEU A 53 -4.32 10.25 3.27
C LEU A 53 -5.68 10.93 3.07
N ASP A 54 -6.72 10.51 3.77
CA ASP A 54 -8.12 10.69 3.35
C ASP A 54 -8.44 9.92 2.06
N SER A 55 -9.46 9.07 2.14
CA SER A 55 -9.96 8.26 1.04
C SER A 55 -10.13 9.02 -0.28
N LYS A 56 -10.58 10.27 -0.22
CA LYS A 56 -10.82 11.10 -1.42
C LYS A 56 -9.53 11.55 -2.11
N ASP A 57 -8.48 11.81 -1.34
CA ASP A 57 -7.21 12.29 -1.87
C ASP A 57 -6.29 11.13 -2.28
N SER A 58 -6.41 9.97 -1.63
CA SER A 58 -5.57 8.79 -1.87
C SER A 58 -5.47 8.41 -3.35
N ARG A 59 -6.60 8.33 -4.07
CA ARG A 59 -6.63 7.98 -5.50
C ARG A 59 -5.92 9.02 -6.38
N LYS A 60 -6.04 10.30 -6.04
CA LYS A 60 -5.41 11.39 -6.80
C LYS A 60 -3.90 11.38 -6.56
N LEU A 61 -3.49 11.16 -5.31
CA LEU A 61 -2.09 11.13 -4.90
C LEU A 61 -1.35 9.92 -5.49
N LEU A 62 -2.03 8.78 -5.62
CA LEU A 62 -1.44 7.56 -6.18
C LEU A 62 -1.53 7.47 -7.71
N LYS A 63 -2.13 8.44 -8.41
CA LYS A 63 -2.41 8.35 -9.85
C LYS A 63 -1.19 8.03 -10.72
N ASN A 64 -0.01 8.52 -10.32
CA ASN A 64 1.24 8.36 -11.06
C ASN A 64 2.25 7.47 -10.31
N ILE A 65 1.78 6.72 -9.31
CA ILE A 65 2.65 5.95 -8.41
C ILE A 65 2.24 4.50 -8.53
N VAL A 66 3.23 3.65 -8.80
CA VAL A 66 2.99 2.22 -8.97
C VAL A 66 2.53 1.63 -7.64
N THR A 67 1.36 0.99 -7.63
CA THR A 67 0.86 0.32 -6.43
C THR A 67 1.02 -1.19 -6.55
N ALA A 68 1.60 -1.80 -5.52
CA ALA A 68 1.87 -3.23 -5.49
C ALA A 68 1.28 -3.88 -4.24
N SER A 69 0.73 -5.08 -4.37
CA SER A 69 0.22 -5.87 -3.26
C SER A 69 0.98 -7.19 -3.14
N ILE A 70 1.12 -7.68 -1.91
CA ILE A 70 1.76 -8.98 -1.64
C ILE A 70 0.90 -10.19 -2.04
N GLY A 71 -0.37 -9.98 -2.40
CA GLY A 71 -1.25 -11.08 -2.77
C GLY A 71 -2.74 -10.72 -2.85
N PRO A 72 -3.58 -11.70 -3.20
CA PRO A 72 -4.96 -11.48 -3.66
C PRO A 72 -5.89 -10.93 -2.59
N ILE A 73 -5.65 -11.25 -1.31
CA ILE A 73 -6.46 -10.71 -0.20
C ILE A 73 -6.23 -9.22 -0.06
N THR A 74 -4.96 -8.79 -0.11
CA THR A 74 -4.57 -7.39 -0.03
C THR A 74 -5.07 -6.62 -1.25
N SER A 75 -4.94 -7.19 -2.46
CA SER A 75 -5.50 -6.58 -3.67
C SER A 75 -7.01 -6.38 -3.59
N LYS A 76 -7.74 -7.37 -3.07
CA LYS A 76 -9.19 -7.25 -2.89
C LYS A 76 -9.54 -6.09 -1.96
N THR A 77 -8.79 -5.91 -0.87
CA THR A 77 -8.98 -4.77 0.04
C THR A 77 -8.67 -3.44 -0.65
N ALA A 78 -7.56 -3.34 -1.39
CA ALA A 78 -7.23 -2.14 -2.18
C ALA A 78 -8.37 -1.77 -3.13
N ARG A 79 -8.87 -2.74 -3.90
CA ARG A 79 -9.98 -2.53 -4.85
C ARG A 79 -11.25 -2.08 -4.16
N SER A 80 -11.56 -2.63 -2.99
CA SER A 80 -12.74 -2.24 -2.22
C SER A 80 -12.67 -0.81 -1.67
N LEU A 81 -11.47 -0.21 -1.67
CA LEU A 81 -11.19 1.14 -1.23
C LEU A 81 -10.73 2.02 -2.40
N ASP A 82 -11.15 1.69 -3.62
CA ASP A 82 -10.91 2.46 -4.87
C ASP A 82 -9.44 2.62 -5.28
N ILE A 83 -8.55 1.73 -4.80
CA ILE A 83 -7.19 1.59 -5.28
C ILE A 83 -7.09 0.32 -6.13
N GLU A 84 -6.71 0.44 -7.41
CA GLU A 84 -6.38 -0.72 -8.23
C GLU A 84 -4.86 -0.95 -8.20
N PRO A 85 -4.37 -2.02 -7.56
CA PRO A 85 -2.95 -2.37 -7.61
C PRO A 85 -2.52 -2.68 -9.03
N GLU A 86 -1.45 -2.04 -9.50
CA GLU A 86 -0.84 -2.36 -10.79
C GLU A 86 -0.10 -3.70 -10.75
N ILE A 87 0.37 -4.08 -9.55
CA ILE A 87 1.15 -5.30 -9.33
C ILE A 87 0.50 -6.11 -8.21
N GLU A 88 0.30 -7.40 -8.45
CA GLU A 88 -0.05 -8.39 -7.43
C GLU A 88 1.03 -9.49 -7.45
N ALA A 89 1.72 -9.67 -6.32
CA ALA A 89 2.73 -10.70 -6.19
C ALA A 89 2.11 -12.10 -6.29
N LYS A 90 2.74 -12.97 -7.10
CA LYS A 90 2.31 -14.38 -7.24
C LYS A 90 2.67 -15.21 -6.02
N GLU A 91 3.83 -14.95 -5.45
CA GLU A 91 4.28 -15.55 -4.21
C GLU A 91 4.05 -14.57 -3.06
N PHE A 92 3.34 -15.02 -2.01
CA PHE A 92 2.91 -14.16 -0.91
C PHE A 92 4.02 -13.98 0.13
N THR A 93 5.20 -13.60 -0.34
CA THR A 93 6.41 -13.38 0.44
C THR A 93 7.00 -12.02 0.08
N ILE A 94 7.88 -11.49 0.93
CA ILE A 94 8.61 -10.26 0.61
C ILE A 94 9.42 -10.42 -0.67
N GLN A 95 10.07 -11.58 -0.86
CA GLN A 95 10.82 -11.86 -2.08
C GLN A 95 9.91 -11.84 -3.32
N GLY A 96 8.75 -12.50 -3.25
CA GLY A 96 7.78 -12.50 -4.35
C GLY A 96 7.27 -11.11 -4.72
N LEU A 97 7.13 -10.22 -3.74
CA LEU A 97 6.76 -8.83 -3.98
C LEU A 97 7.90 -8.03 -4.64
N VAL A 98 9.14 -8.23 -4.19
CA VAL A 98 10.33 -7.63 -4.82
C VAL A 98 10.48 -8.10 -6.26
N ASP A 99 10.36 -9.41 -6.51
CA ASP A 99 10.47 -9.99 -7.85
C ASP A 99 9.38 -9.44 -8.80
N ALA A 100 8.16 -9.27 -8.28
CA ALA A 100 7.06 -8.68 -9.05
C ALA A 100 7.31 -7.20 -9.40
N LEU A 101 7.90 -6.42 -8.49
CA LEU A 101 8.32 -5.04 -8.74
C LEU A 101 9.42 -4.96 -9.78
N LEU A 102 10.46 -5.79 -9.65
CA LEU A 102 11.57 -5.83 -10.61
C LEU A 102 11.07 -6.16 -12.02
N ALA A 103 10.27 -7.23 -12.15
CA ALA A 103 9.69 -7.62 -13.44
C ALA A 103 8.83 -6.52 -14.07
N TYR A 104 8.07 -5.77 -13.26
CA TYR A 104 7.28 -4.63 -13.73
C TYR A 104 8.20 -3.53 -14.30
N TYR A 105 9.22 -3.09 -13.55
CA TYR A 105 10.11 -2.01 -13.99
C TYR A 105 11.04 -2.40 -15.14
N GLU A 106 11.50 -3.65 -15.20
CA GLU A 106 12.24 -4.17 -16.35
C GLU A 106 11.39 -4.13 -17.63
N SER A 107 10.10 -4.49 -17.54
CA SER A 107 9.20 -4.44 -18.70
C SER A 107 8.90 -3.03 -19.21
N LYS A 108 9.16 -2.00 -18.39
CA LYS A 108 8.89 -0.58 -18.68
C LYS A 108 10.13 0.19 -19.16
N ASN A 109 11.33 -0.34 -18.95
CA ASN A 109 12.60 0.21 -19.41
C ASN A 109 13.17 -0.65 -20.56
N PRO A 110 12.73 -0.44 -21.81
CA PRO A 110 13.29 -1.13 -22.97
C PRO A 110 14.74 -0.74 -23.29
#